data_AF-A0A2S2R0P6-F1
#
_entry.id   AF-A0A2S2R0P6-F1
#
_cell.length_a   1.000
_cell.length_b   1.000
_cell.length_c   1.000
_cell.angle_alpha   90.00
_cell.angle_beta   90.00
_cell.angle_gamma   90.00
#
_symmetry.space_group_name_H-M   'P 1'
#
loop_
_entity.id
_entity.type
_entity.pdbx_description
1 polymer ?
#
loop_
_entity_poly.entity_id
_entity_poly.type
_entity_poly.pdbx_seq_one_letter_code
_entity_poly.pdbx_strand_id
1 'polypeptide(L)'
;MNNHNILKELYKKEQCHEKLFTAFRPNLKRQPLAGKFYARHETRVGQPDKKLMELIKREKSDGPKEKYLSPQTGNQEYGWNIKPFIPRNKDIFIFPHRMVKLF
;
A
#
# COMPACT_ATOMS: atom_id res chain seq x y z
N MET A 1 18.69 9.43 36.36
CA MET A 1 18.66 8.29 35.43
C MET A 1 18.90 8.81 34.02
N ASN A 2 19.93 8.31 33.32
CA ASN A 2 20.33 8.82 32.01
C ASN A 2 19.38 8.31 30.91
N ASN A 3 18.61 9.20 30.29
CA ASN A 3 17.64 8.90 29.23
C ASN A 3 18.24 8.12 28.04
N HIS A 4 19.55 8.25 27.82
CA HIS A 4 20.29 7.55 26.77
C HIS A 4 20.19 6.02 26.87
N ASN A 5 20.28 5.47 28.10
CA ASN A 5 20.24 4.02 28.30
C ASN A 5 18.86 3.46 28.01
N ILE A 6 17.81 4.21 28.36
CA ILE A 6 16.41 3.84 28.10
C ILE A 6 16.16 3.78 26.59
N LEU A 7 16.59 4.81 25.85
CA LEU A 7 16.43 4.85 24.40
C LEU A 7 17.17 3.70 23.72
N LYS A 8 18.40 3.40 24.15
CA LYS A 8 19.20 2.30 23.59
C LYS A 8 18.53 0.94 23.79
N GLU A 9 17.96 0.68 24.96
CA GLU A 9 17.21 -0.55 25.21
C GLU A 9 15.93 -0.62 24.36
N LEU A 10 15.23 0.50 24.22
CA LEU A 10 14.00 0.59 23.42
C LEU A 10 14.30 0.29 21.94
N TYR A 11 15.34 0.90 21.38
CA TYR A 11 15.81 0.61 20.02
C TYR A 11 16.23 -0.84 19.84
N LYS A 12 16.98 -1.41 20.80
CA LYS A 12 17.41 -2.81 20.71
C LYS A 12 16.21 -3.77 20.73
N LYS A 13 15.17 -3.48 21.53
CA LYS A 13 13.92 -4.25 21.54
C LYS A 13 13.17 -4.13 20.21
N GLU A 14 13.05 -2.92 19.65
CA GLU A 14 12.38 -2.67 18.37
C GLU A 14 13.10 -3.31 17.17
N GLN A 15 14.43 -3.47 17.25
CA GLN A 15 15.21 -4.11 16.18
C GLN A 15 15.09 -5.63 16.21
N CYS A 16 15.00 -6.23 17.40
CA CYS A 16 14.88 -7.68 17.56
C CYS A 16 13.44 -8.19 17.48
N HIS A 17 12.44 -7.36 17.80
CA HIS A 17 11.02 -7.75 17.89
C HIS A 17 10.13 -6.86 17.00
N GLU A 18 8.82 -6.99 17.13
CA GLU A 18 7.85 -6.13 16.44
C GLU A 18 7.92 -4.68 16.94
N LYS A 19 7.78 -3.73 16.00
CA LYS A 19 7.76 -2.30 16.31
C LYS A 19 6.54 -1.95 17.15
N LEU A 20 6.78 -1.33 18.31
CA LEU A 20 5.72 -0.92 19.22
C LEU A 20 5.18 0.45 18.79
N PHE A 21 4.05 0.47 18.11
CA PHE A 21 3.40 1.72 17.71
C PHE A 21 2.61 2.30 18.89
N THR A 22 3.02 3.47 19.37
CA THR A 22 2.30 4.21 20.43
C THR A 22 1.06 4.93 19.92
N ALA A 23 1.00 5.21 18.62
CA ALA A 23 -0.14 5.81 17.94
C ALA A 23 -0.75 4.82 16.94
N PHE A 24 -2.08 4.86 16.81
CA PHE A 24 -2.81 4.06 15.84
C PHE A 24 -2.33 4.34 14.41
N ARG A 25 -2.03 3.28 13.66
CA ARG A 25 -1.71 3.34 12.23
C ARG A 25 -2.63 2.42 11.47
N PRO A 26 -3.40 2.92 10.49
CA PRO A 26 -4.31 2.07 9.73
C PRO A 26 -3.52 1.09 8.86
N ASN A 27 -3.82 -0.19 8.98
CA ASN A 27 -3.28 -1.23 8.10
C ASN A 27 -4.20 -1.39 6.88
N LEU A 28 -3.94 -0.61 5.83
CA LEU A 28 -4.75 -0.59 4.61
C LEU A 28 -4.58 -1.83 3.73
N LYS A 29 -3.56 -2.66 3.98
CA LYS A 29 -3.31 -3.91 3.24
C LYS A 29 -4.19 -5.06 3.73
N ARG A 30 -4.77 -4.93 4.93
CA ARG A 30 -5.61 -5.98 5.53
C ARG A 30 -7.03 -5.83 5.02
N GLN A 31 -7.61 -6.93 4.54
CA GLN A 31 -9.03 -6.94 4.18
C GLN A 31 -9.88 -6.66 5.43
N PRO A 32 -10.83 -5.71 5.38
CA PRO A 32 -11.69 -5.44 6.51
C PRO A 32 -12.52 -6.68 6.81
N LEU A 33 -12.43 -7.19 8.04
CA LEU A 33 -13.31 -8.24 8.52
C LEU A 33 -14.65 -7.59 8.85
N ALA A 34 -15.73 -8.09 8.25
CA ALA A 34 -17.06 -7.63 8.61
C ALA A 34 -17.32 -7.91 10.11
N GLY A 35 -17.93 -6.95 10.79
CA GLY A 35 -18.39 -7.13 12.18
C GLY A 35 -19.43 -8.25 12.28
N LYS A 36 -19.74 -8.68 13.50
CA LYS A 36 -20.73 -9.73 13.74
C LYS A 36 -22.11 -9.22 13.31
N PHE A 37 -22.79 -9.94 12.41
CA PHE A 37 -24.10 -9.54 11.87
C PHE A 37 -25.17 -9.20 12.94
N TYR A 38 -25.12 -9.88 14.09
CA TYR A 38 -26.08 -9.71 15.19
C TYR A 38 -25.66 -8.66 16.23
N ALA A 39 -24.46 -8.08 16.14
CA ALA A 39 -23.97 -7.10 17.10
C ALA A 39 -24.51 -5.70 16.78
N ARG A 40 -25.82 -5.50 17.00
CA ARG A 40 -26.51 -4.20 16.81
C ARG A 40 -25.88 -3.04 17.60
N HIS A 41 -25.18 -3.35 18.70
CA HIS A 41 -24.48 -2.35 19.52
C HIS A 41 -23.13 -1.95 18.93
N GLU A 42 -22.47 -2.81 18.13
CA GLU A 42 -21.26 -2.46 17.37
C GLU A 42 -21.57 -1.56 16.17
N THR A 43 -22.83 -1.53 15.72
CA THR A 43 -23.28 -0.74 14.57
C THR A 43 -23.53 0.73 14.88
N ARG A 44 -23.52 1.13 16.16
CA ARG A 44 -23.54 2.55 16.58
C ARG A 44 -22.14 3.15 16.39
N VAL A 45 -21.76 3.36 15.14
CA VAL A 45 -20.51 4.02 14.79
C VAL A 45 -20.76 5.52 14.80
N GLY A 46 -19.97 6.27 15.57
CA GLY A 46 -19.95 7.73 15.52
C GLY A 46 -19.52 8.24 14.13
N GLN A 47 -19.36 9.57 14.00
CA GLN A 47 -18.82 10.10 12.74
C GLN A 47 -17.44 9.51 12.46
N PRO A 48 -17.22 8.95 11.26
CA PRO A 48 -15.93 8.38 10.90
C PRO A 48 -14.87 9.50 10.82
N ASP A 49 -13.65 9.19 11.23
CA ASP A 49 -12.52 10.10 11.04
C ASP A 49 -12.33 10.39 9.54
N LYS A 50 -12.52 11.65 9.15
CA LYS A 50 -12.42 12.11 7.76
C LYS A 50 -11.06 11.76 7.15
N LYS A 51 -9.98 11.86 7.95
CA LYS A 51 -8.63 11.55 7.49
C LYS A 51 -8.48 10.07 7.14
N LEU A 52 -9.03 9.19 7.97
CA LEU A 52 -9.04 7.76 7.70
C LEU A 52 -9.86 7.42 6.46
N MET A 53 -11.01 8.07 6.29
CA MET A 53 -11.87 7.87 5.12
C MET A 53 -11.18 8.30 3.82
N GLU A 54 -10.49 9.44 3.81
CA GLU A 54 -9.70 9.89 2.67
C GLU A 54 -8.56 8.93 2.35
N LEU A 55 -7.86 8.41 3.37
CA LEU A 55 -6.80 7.41 3.19
C LEU A 55 -7.33 6.12 2.56
N ILE A 56 -8.46 5.61 3.05
CA ILE A 56 -9.09 4.39 2.50
C ILE A 56 -9.54 4.63 1.06
N LYS A 57 -10.14 5.79 0.79
CA LYS A 57 -10.60 6.17 -0.55
C LYS A 57 -9.42 6.23 -1.51
N ARG A 58 -8.34 6.91 -1.13
CA ARG A 58 -7.10 7.00 -1.90
C ARG A 58 -6.52 5.62 -2.19
N GLU A 59 -6.37 4.77 -1.18
CA GLU A 59 -5.81 3.42 -1.38
C GLU A 59 -6.63 2.57 -2.36
N LYS A 60 -7.97 2.71 -2.35
CA LYS A 60 -8.87 1.99 -3.25
C LYS A 60 -8.93 2.58 -4.66
N SER A 61 -8.79 3.89 -4.80
CA SER A 61 -8.86 4.58 -6.09
C SER A 61 -7.53 4.61 -6.83
N ASP A 62 -6.41 4.66 -6.11
CA ASP A 62 -5.07 4.78 -6.68
C ASP A 62 -4.70 3.48 -7.41
N GLY A 63 -4.44 3.61 -8.71
CA GLY A 63 -3.93 2.53 -9.54
C GLY A 63 -2.42 2.29 -9.33
N PRO A 64 -1.85 1.24 -9.95
CA PRO A 64 -0.43 0.91 -9.82
C PRO A 64 0.53 2.07 -10.15
N LYS A 65 0.19 2.91 -11.13
CA LYS A 65 1.04 4.05 -11.57
C LYS A 65 1.11 5.19 -10.56
N GLU A 66 0.05 5.37 -9.78
CA GLU A 66 0.02 6.38 -8.72
C GLU A 66 0.81 5.89 -7.48
N LYS A 67 0.91 4.57 -7.31
CA LYS A 67 1.56 3.94 -6.15
C LYS A 67 3.04 3.66 -6.35
N TYR A 68 3.47 3.38 -7.58
CA TYR A 68 4.83 2.94 -7.87
C TYR A 68 5.41 3.71 -9.05
N LEU A 69 6.71 3.99 -8.99
CA LEU A 69 7.46 4.63 -10.09
C LEU A 69 7.70 3.66 -11.26
N SER A 70 7.68 2.35 -10.99
CA SER A 70 7.93 1.29 -11.95
C SER A 70 6.97 0.11 -11.73
N PRO A 71 6.69 -0.71 -12.77
CA PRO A 71 5.85 -1.89 -12.64
C PRO A 71 6.48 -2.89 -11.66
N GLN A 72 5.68 -3.39 -10.72
CA GLN A 72 6.13 -4.33 -9.67
C GLN A 72 5.95 -5.80 -10.08
N THR A 73 5.05 -6.06 -11.02
CA THR A 73 4.78 -7.40 -11.53
C THR A 73 4.86 -7.40 -13.06
N GLY A 74 5.18 -8.56 -13.66
CA GLY A 74 5.21 -8.69 -15.12
C GLY A 74 3.88 -8.29 -15.78
N ASN A 75 2.77 -8.50 -15.06
CA ASN A 75 1.46 -8.07 -15.52
C ASN A 75 1.29 -6.54 -15.54
N GLN A 76 1.93 -5.80 -14.63
CA GLN A 76 1.84 -4.34 -14.68
C GLN A 76 2.61 -3.75 -15.87
N GLU A 77 3.59 -4.48 -16.43
CA GLU A 77 4.43 -3.99 -17.53
C GLU A 77 3.64 -3.71 -18.81
N TYR A 78 2.70 -4.58 -19.18
CA TYR A 78 1.91 -4.40 -20.40
C TYR A 78 1.02 -3.15 -20.37
N GLY A 79 0.55 -2.76 -19.17
CA GLY A 79 -0.31 -1.59 -18.96
C GLY A 79 0.46 -0.33 -18.55
N TRP A 80 1.77 -0.44 -18.33
CA TRP A 80 2.57 0.64 -17.78
C TRP A 80 2.76 1.78 -18.78
N ASN A 81 3.05 1.44 -20.04
CA ASN A 81 3.28 2.40 -21.11
C ASN A 81 2.06 2.42 -22.05
N ILE A 82 1.06 3.24 -21.73
CA ILE A 82 -0.18 3.36 -22.52
C ILE A 82 0.08 4.06 -23.86
N LYS A 83 0.99 5.04 -23.88
CA LYS A 83 1.39 5.73 -25.10
C LYS A 83 2.56 4.98 -25.75
N PRO A 84 2.37 4.37 -26.92
CA PRO A 84 3.50 3.80 -27.65
C PRO A 84 4.44 4.92 -28.11
N PHE A 85 5.74 4.66 -28.11
CA PHE A 85 6.73 5.57 -28.69
C PHE A 85 6.50 5.76 -30.21
N ILE A 86 5.99 4.73 -30.87
CA ILE A 86 5.63 4.75 -32.29
C ILE A 86 4.11 4.84 -32.39
N PRO A 87 3.53 5.89 -33.02
CA PRO A 87 2.09 5.98 -33.21
C PRO A 87 1.60 4.79 -34.05
N ARG A 88 0.53 4.12 -33.61
CA ARG A 88 -0.04 2.96 -34.30
C ARG A 88 -1.55 3.09 -34.46
N ASN A 89 -2.05 2.57 -35.58
CA ASN A 89 -3.47 2.61 -35.96
C ASN A 89 -4.32 1.48 -35.33
N LYS A 90 -3.73 0.58 -34.53
CA LYS A 90 -4.45 -0.55 -33.91
C LYS A 90 -4.13 -0.69 -32.43
N ASP A 91 -5.18 -0.96 -31.65
CA ASP A 91 -5.10 -1.31 -30.24
C ASP A 91 -4.61 -2.76 -30.07
N ILE A 92 -3.28 -2.91 -29.98
CA ILE A 92 -2.61 -4.20 -29.75
C ILE A 92 -1.86 -4.10 -28.42
N PHE A 93 -1.91 -5.15 -27.60
CA PHE A 93 -1.12 -5.24 -26.37
C PHE A 93 0.37 -5.03 -26.67
N ILE A 94 1.01 -4.15 -25.90
CA ILE A 94 2.41 -3.77 -26.09
C ILE A 94 3.26 -4.54 -25.10
N PHE A 95 4.14 -5.39 -25.62
CA PHE A 95 5.18 -6.01 -24.82
C PHE A 95 6.45 -5.15 -24.92
N PRO A 96 6.92 -4.52 -23.82
CA PRO A 96 8.19 -3.83 -23.84
C PRO A 96 9.31 -4.84 -24.14
N HIS A 97 10.17 -4.51 -25.11
CA HIS A 97 11.29 -5.37 -25.48
C HIS A 97 12.33 -5.34 -24.35
N ARG A 98 12.44 -6.42 -23.57
CA ARG A 98 13.53 -6.55 -22.59
C ARG A 98 14.77 -7.01 -23.33
N MET A 99 15.83 -6.21 -23.30
CA MET A 99 17.17 -6.72 -23.59
C MET A 99 17.57 -7.65 -22.45
N VAL A 100 17.31 -8.94 -22.62
CA VAL A 100 17.87 -9.97 -21.75
C VAL A 100 19.37 -9.94 -21.99
N LYS A 101 20.14 -9.45 -21.01
CA LYS A 101 21.58 -9.73 -21.00
C LYS A 101 21.72 -11.21 -20.72
N LEU A 102 22.02 -11.98 -21.78
CA LEU A 102 22.53 -13.33 -21.64
C LEU A 102 23.86 -13.19 -20.89
N PHE A 103 23.91 -13.79 -19.69
CA PHE A 103 25.12 -13.90 -18.89
C PHE A 103 26.14 -14.79 -19.60
#